data_AF-A0A8J7ADX5-F1
#
_entry.id   AF-A0A8J7ADX5-F1
#
_cell.length_a   1.000
_cell.length_b   1.000
_cell.length_c   1.000
_cell.angle_alpha   90.00
_cell.angle_beta   90.00
_cell.angle_gamma   90.00
#
_symmetry.space_group_name_H-M   'P 1'
#
loop_
_entity.id
_entity.type
_entity.pdbx_description
1 polymer ?
#
loop_
_entity_poly.entity_id
_entity_poly.type
_entity_poly.pdbx_seq_one_letter_code
_entity_poly.pdbx_strand_id
1 'polypeptide(L)'
;MELNSVYNPKSLNPTKVYQIDGAFFQYLHSSGSNTHPKYVFGHLPIPGQKQKSNLVINRDKLMIRCSEVVGMTCNPTTTKDCSEQLQLF
;
A
#
# COMPACT_ATOMS: atom_id res chain seq x y z
N MET A 1 11.76 -11.29 -9.55
CA MET A 1 10.99 -10.05 -9.35
C MET A 1 11.97 -8.91 -9.35
N GLU A 2 11.71 -7.88 -10.15
CA GLU A 2 12.52 -6.66 -10.16
C GLU A 2 11.90 -5.64 -9.20
N LEU A 3 12.75 -4.99 -8.40
CA LEU A 3 12.35 -3.99 -7.41
C LEU A 3 12.93 -2.65 -7.82
N ASN A 4 12.06 -1.65 -7.99
CA ASN A 4 12.46 -0.29 -8.31
C ASN A 4 12.22 0.62 -7.10
N SER A 5 13.29 1.14 -6.51
CA SER A 5 13.21 2.02 -5.35
C SER A 5 12.38 3.27 -5.64
N VAL A 6 11.41 3.56 -4.78
CA VAL A 6 10.53 4.73 -4.95
C VAL A 6 11.19 5.95 -4.31
N TYR A 7 11.89 6.74 -5.12
CA TYR A 7 12.51 7.99 -4.67
C TYR A 7 11.56 9.19 -4.62
N ASN A 8 10.48 9.13 -5.41
CA ASN A 8 9.54 10.24 -5.55
C ASN A 8 8.12 9.78 -5.19
N PRO A 9 7.44 10.43 -4.23
CA PRO A 9 6.05 10.10 -3.92
C PRO A 9 5.08 10.31 -5.08
N LYS A 10 5.42 11.15 -6.07
CA LYS A 10 4.60 11.31 -7.29
C LYS A 10 4.56 10.06 -8.16
N SER A 11 5.49 9.13 -7.99
CA SER A 11 5.50 7.86 -8.70
C SER A 11 4.50 6.86 -8.10
N LEU A 12 3.94 7.16 -6.91
CA LEU A 12 2.95 6.31 -6.28
C LEU A 12 1.65 6.31 -7.09
N ASN A 13 1.15 5.11 -7.30
CA ASN A 13 -0.04 4.84 -8.09
C ASN A 13 -0.80 3.69 -7.43
N PRO A 14 -2.14 3.81 -7.26
CA PRO A 14 -2.96 2.77 -6.65
C PRO A 14 -3.03 1.48 -7.47
N THR A 15 -2.71 1.48 -8.76
CA THR A 15 -2.71 0.24 -9.57
C THR A 15 -1.44 -0.60 -9.40
N LYS A 16 -0.41 -0.04 -8.75
CA LYS A 16 0.89 -0.69 -8.58
C LYS A 16 1.05 -1.29 -7.20
N VAL A 17 1.94 -2.29 -7.10
CA VAL A 17 2.28 -2.95 -5.84
C VAL A 17 3.65 -2.49 -5.37
N TYR A 18 3.75 -2.23 -4.07
CA TYR A 18 4.97 -1.79 -3.40
C TYR A 18 5.38 -2.80 -2.34
N GLN A 19 6.66 -3.11 -2.29
CA GLN A 19 7.26 -3.84 -1.20
C GLN A 19 7.79 -2.85 -0.16
N ILE A 20 7.38 -3.05 1.10
CA ILE A 20 7.83 -2.27 2.25
C ILE A 20 8.14 -3.25 3.39
N ASP A 21 9.37 -3.21 3.92
CA ASP A 21 9.83 -4.10 4.99
C ASP A 21 9.56 -5.61 4.70
N GLY A 22 9.65 -6.01 3.42
CA GLY A 22 9.42 -7.39 2.96
C GLY A 22 7.95 -7.80 2.80
N ALA A 23 7.01 -6.91 3.09
CA ALA A 23 5.57 -7.11 2.88
C ALA A 23 5.07 -6.30 1.67
N PHE A 24 4.00 -6.75 1.03
CA PHE A 24 3.44 -6.13 -0.17
C PHE A 24 2.23 -5.28 0.17
N PHE A 25 2.20 -4.07 -0.39
CA PHE A 25 1.15 -3.11 -0.14
C PHE A 25 0.75 -2.37 -1.43
N GLN A 26 -0.48 -1.85 -1.42
CA GLN A 26 -1.05 -1.04 -2.48
C GLN A 26 -1.14 0.39 -1.97
N TYR A 27 -0.72 1.35 -2.78
CA TYR A 27 -0.92 2.75 -2.42
C TYR A 27 -2.42 3.09 -2.44
N LEU A 28 -2.94 3.72 -1.38
CA LEU A 28 -4.34 4.13 -1.30
C LEU A 28 -4.48 5.63 -1.54
N HIS A 29 -3.86 6.43 -0.69
CA HIS A 29 -3.92 7.89 -0.75
C HIS A 29 -2.81 8.51 0.09
N SER A 30 -2.51 9.78 -0.15
CA SER A 30 -1.71 10.60 0.74
C SER A 30 -2.59 11.26 1.79
N SER A 31 -2.09 11.38 3.01
CA SER A 31 -2.72 12.04 4.14
C SER A 31 -1.71 13.00 4.78
N GLY A 32 -2.18 13.94 5.61
CA GLY A 32 -1.32 14.90 6.31
C GLY A 32 -1.12 16.22 5.57
N SER A 33 -0.22 17.04 6.10
CA SER A 33 0.01 18.41 5.65
C SER A 33 1.13 18.49 4.61
N ASN A 34 1.19 19.58 3.83
CA ASN A 34 2.26 19.80 2.85
C ASN A 34 3.68 19.71 3.45
N THR A 35 3.85 20.08 4.71
CA THR A 35 5.12 20.00 5.45
C THR A 35 5.42 18.60 5.97
N HIS A 36 4.39 17.82 6.31
CA HIS A 36 4.50 16.48 6.91
C HIS A 36 3.60 15.48 6.17
N PRO A 37 3.92 15.19 4.89
CA PRO A 37 3.12 14.28 4.09
C PRO A 37 3.27 12.86 4.63
N LYS A 38 2.12 12.18 4.70
CA LYS A 38 1.99 10.77 5.04
C LYS A 38 1.39 10.03 3.85
N TYR A 39 1.78 8.79 3.66
CA TYR A 39 1.34 7.95 2.56
C TYR A 39 0.73 6.70 3.16
N VAL A 40 -0.53 6.44 2.80
CA VAL A 40 -1.32 5.33 3.31
C VAL A 40 -1.28 4.20 2.30
N PHE A 41 -0.91 3.02 2.78
CA PHE A 41 -0.74 1.81 2.01
C PHE A 41 -1.67 0.74 2.57
N GLY A 42 -2.52 0.19 1.70
CA GLY A 42 -3.40 -0.93 2.00
C GLY A 42 -2.63 -2.25 1.90
N HIS A 43 -2.89 -3.17 2.82
CA HIS A 43 -2.35 -4.52 2.70
C HIS A 43 -2.98 -5.22 1.49
N LEU A 44 -2.20 -6.03 0.77
CA LEU A 44 -2.78 -6.94 -0.22
C LEU A 44 -3.10 -8.30 0.41
N PRO A 45 -4.21 -8.94 0.02
CA PRO A 45 -4.53 -10.30 0.44
C PRO A 45 -3.64 -11.31 -0.30
N ILE A 46 -2.36 -11.38 0.04
CA ILE A 46 -1.40 -12.34 -0.52
C ILE A 46 -1.27 -13.54 0.43
N PRO A 47 -1.39 -14.78 -0.08
CA PRO A 47 -1.20 -15.98 0.74
C PRO A 47 0.20 -15.98 1.36
N GLY A 48 0.26 -16.12 2.68
CA GLY A 48 1.52 -16.12 3.45
C GLY A 48 1.94 -14.76 4.02
N GLN A 49 1.25 -13.67 3.67
CA GLN A 49 1.54 -12.36 4.25
C GLN A 49 0.92 -12.23 5.65
N LYS A 50 1.77 -12.08 6.67
CA LYS A 50 1.33 -11.92 8.07
C LYS A 50 0.68 -10.56 8.34
N GLN A 51 1.07 -9.54 7.58
CA GLN A 51 0.62 -8.17 7.78
C GLN A 51 -0.71 -7.92 7.09
N LYS A 52 -1.78 -7.78 7.89
CA LYS A 52 -3.16 -7.56 7.43
C LYS A 52 -3.69 -6.16 7.76
N SER A 53 -2.79 -5.24 8.09
CA SER A 53 -3.12 -3.89 8.51
C SER A 53 -2.60 -2.88 7.51
N ASN A 54 -3.29 -1.75 7.40
CA ASN A 54 -2.82 -0.63 6.60
C ASN A 54 -1.53 -0.06 7.21
N LEU A 55 -0.61 0.33 6.35
CA LEU A 55 0.67 0.91 6.71
C LEU A 55 0.67 2.40 6.38
N VAL A 56 1.14 3.22 7.31
CA VAL A 56 1.29 4.66 7.09
C VAL A 56 2.76 5.01 7.25
N ILE A 57 3.35 5.58 6.21
CA ILE A 57 4.74 6.02 6.20
C ILE A 57 4.87 7.47 5.80
N ASN A 58 5.96 8.13 6.24
CA ASN A 58 6.30 9.48 5.83
C ASN A 58 7.21 9.46 4.58
N ARG A 59 7.53 10.64 4.06
CA ARG A 59 8.41 10.81 2.90
C ARG A 59 9.79 10.16 3.06
N ASP A 60 10.41 10.26 4.22
CA ASP A 60 11.74 9.68 4.44
C ASP A 60 11.72 8.15 4.44
N LYS A 61 10.74 7.56 5.14
CA LYS A 61 10.55 6.10 5.15
C LYS A 61 10.20 5.56 3.77
N LEU A 62 9.47 6.33 2.98
CA LEU A 62 9.16 5.97 1.60
C LEU A 62 10.45 5.79 0.77
N MET A 63 11.35 6.78 0.80
CA MET A 63 12.59 6.70 0.02
C MET A 63 13.55 5.60 0.47
N ILE A 64 13.50 5.22 1.75
CA ILE A 64 14.43 4.22 2.33
C ILE A 64 13.89 2.80 2.18
N ARG A 65 12.58 2.60 2.33
CA ARG A 65 11.98 1.27 2.51
C ARG A 65 10.97 0.87 1.46
N CYS A 66 10.53 1.78 0.60
CA CYS A 66 9.51 1.51 -0.41
C CYS A 66 10.15 1.21 -1.77
N SER A 67 9.86 0.03 -2.30
CA SER A 67 10.23 -0.36 -3.65
C SER A 67 9.00 -0.77 -4.43
N GLU A 68 8.81 -0.24 -5.63
CA GLU A 68 7.80 -0.72 -6.56
C GLU A 68 8.19 -2.11 -7.08
N VAL A 69 7.24 -3.04 -7.10
CA VAL A 69 7.44 -4.38 -7.65
C VAL A 69 7.08 -4.33 -9.14
N VAL A 70 8.10 -4.27 -9.99
CA VAL A 70 7.90 -4.10 -11.44
C VAL A 70 7.21 -5.33 -12.01
N GLY A 71 6.17 -5.09 -12.83
CA GLY A 71 5.35 -6.13 -13.44
C GLY A 71 4.21 -6.66 -12.54
N MET A 72 4.12 -6.20 -11.28
CA MET A 72 3.01 -6.55 -10.41
C MET A 72 2.03 -5.38 -10.31
N THR A 73 0.84 -5.58 -10.85
CA THR A 73 -0.27 -4.64 -10.76
C THR A 73 -1.40 -5.26 -9.97
N CYS A 74 -2.07 -4.44 -9.18
CA CYS A 74 -3.25 -4.84 -8.44
C CYS A 74 -4.42 -4.00 -8.91
N ASN A 75 -5.57 -4.63 -9.07
CA ASN A 75 -6.80 -3.88 -9.24
C ASN A 75 -6.98 -3.03 -7.96
N PRO A 76 -7.33 -1.73 -8.09
CA PRO A 76 -7.62 -0.93 -6.92
C PRO A 76 -8.73 -1.63 -6.16
N THR A 77 -8.39 -2.19 -5.01
CA THR A 77 -9.36 -2.83 -4.15
C THR A 77 -10.18 -1.68 -3.59
N THR A 78 -11.30 -1.34 -4.23
CA THR A 78 -12.40 -0.69 -3.52
C THR A 78 -12.57 -1.52 -2.27
N THR A 79 -12.28 -0.95 -1.12
CA THR A 79 -12.60 -1.48 0.19
C THR A 79 -14.10 -1.73 0.20
N LYS A 80 -14.54 -2.88 -0.34
CA LYS A 80 -15.76 -3.54 0.09
C LYS A 80 -15.36 -4.10 1.43
N ASP A 81 -15.53 -3.23 2.41
CA ASP A 81 -15.84 -3.56 3.78
C ASP A 81 -16.61 -4.89 3.77
N CYS A 82 -15.95 -5.94 4.21
CA CYS A 82 -16.60 -7.20 4.50
C CYS A 82 -17.36 -6.97 5.82
N SER A 83 -18.45 -6.19 5.76
CA SER A 83 -19.53 -6.22 6.74
C SER A 83 -20.56 -7.25 6.29
N GLU A 84 -20.10 -8.47 6.02
CA GLU A 84 -20.97 -9.64 6.06
C GLU A 84 -21.12 -10.04 7.53
N GLN A 85 -22.09 -9.45 8.23
CA GLN A 85 -22.89 -10.15 9.24
C GLN A 85 -24.04 -9.26 9.74
N LEU A 86 -25.13 -9.27 8.99
CA LEU A 86 -26.47 -9.16 9.55
C LEU A 86 -27.26 -10.36 9.04
N GLN A 87 -27.07 -11.52 9.68
CA GLN A 87 -28.11 -12.54 9.69
C GLN A 87 -29.21 -12.02 10.63
N LEU A 88 -30.34 -11.64 10.07
CA LEU A 88 -31.60 -11.62 10.79
C LEU A 88 -32.52 -12.59 10.04
N PHE A 89 -32.62 -13.81 10.57
CA PHE A 89 -33.75 -14.70 10.33
C PHE A 89 -34.76 -14.49 11.46
#